data_AF-A0A7Z1GLL6-F1
#
_entry.id   AF-A0A7Z1GLL6-F1
#
_cell.length_a   1.000
_cell.length_b   1.000
_cell.length_c   1.000
_cell.angle_alpha   90.00
_cell.angle_beta   90.00
_cell.angle_gamma   90.00
#
_symmetry.space_group_name_H-M   'P 1'
#
loop_
_entity.id
_entity.type
_entity.pdbx_description
1 polymer ?
#
loop_
_entity_poly.entity_id
_entity_poly.type
_entity_poly.pdbx_seq_one_letter_code
_entity_poly.pdbx_strand_id
1 'polypeptide(L)'
;MDCWTVLQLPEDADERSIKRSYARLLKGCRPDDDAQGFQRLREAYEHALNEARWRADNEEAEPVQAPVAEAVYTNLNDLAELLDISPVSPAPFDAPTPDPAQTLLDGLTAGNLDERWAQARQQGCTEAFQAGLLRHCFEAPGERSAIAAWAAQHLEWLTPWQQVAMTSWQYEALTGELLQDYRRTLQELLEQKAEREFITQLTQYNDQPWLRVFDLQQQWQRIVLHLLHDTQWSVPLFERVCQAFGWDDQKGVYPEPAWMWRELVSRCEQESFYANLQDKAQDTRRTSADALAARLLLMPMSATQHKRLIDGFGENEWNACQHLAQTLTWRYPQLVERLPQTDLFFWRKFVPRPIYTQVFIRLWAVFALGLGLSIAHDKPDRMDGMSLVIFMLMAFVPAAVGFRVTQMWAGMSSTYRVLDVWLSQYLIPKRINPNDYWLVIRHGVPQAIMLVACGLMLGVLGAVTYAGALLINLLHKKRIGHMSQKFAEGYPWLNGLHWAFWSPLQGVFLVVMVALIIAAQHYLPAVPWTHFDLPKR
;
A
#
# COMPACT_ATOMS: atom_id res chain seq x y z
N MET A 1 9.05 -3.46 -35.72
CA MET A 1 9.15 -3.30 -37.18
C MET A 1 9.58 -1.89 -37.42
N ASP A 2 10.53 -1.67 -38.32
CA ASP A 2 11.02 -0.34 -38.61
C ASP A 2 9.95 0.49 -39.35
N CYS A 3 9.79 1.77 -38.98
CA CYS A 3 8.69 2.62 -39.44
C CYS A 3 8.69 2.81 -40.97
N TRP A 4 9.88 2.80 -41.57
CA TRP A 4 10.11 2.91 -43.01
C TRP A 4 9.61 1.70 -43.78
N THR A 5 9.80 0.50 -43.21
CA THR A 5 9.28 -0.76 -43.79
C THR A 5 7.75 -0.79 -43.78
N VAL A 6 7.11 -0.27 -42.71
CA VAL A 6 5.65 -0.22 -42.59
C VAL A 6 5.04 0.79 -43.57
N LEU A 7 5.69 1.93 -43.78
CA LEU A 7 5.25 2.96 -44.73
C LEU A 7 5.64 2.68 -46.19
N GLN A 8 6.44 1.62 -46.43
CA GLN A 8 7.00 1.25 -47.73
C GLN A 8 7.79 2.40 -48.38
N LEU A 9 8.63 3.06 -47.58
CA LEU A 9 9.48 4.18 -47.99
C LEU A 9 10.94 3.91 -47.58
N PRO A 10 11.92 4.51 -48.28
CA PRO A 10 13.30 4.52 -47.82
C PRO A 10 13.47 5.46 -46.60
N GLU A 11 14.51 5.22 -45.80
CA GLU A 11 14.78 5.92 -44.52
C GLU A 11 15.04 7.44 -44.67
N ASP A 12 15.38 7.87 -45.89
CA ASP A 12 15.68 9.27 -46.24
C ASP A 12 14.47 10.07 -46.73
N ALA A 13 13.27 9.49 -46.78
CA ALA A 13 12.11 10.14 -47.42
C ALA A 13 11.66 11.45 -46.74
N ASP A 14 11.34 12.45 -47.56
CA ASP A 14 10.86 13.77 -47.12
C ASP A 14 9.44 13.74 -46.53
N GLU A 15 9.09 14.77 -45.72
CA GLU A 15 7.78 14.92 -45.08
C GLU A 15 6.60 14.80 -46.06
N ARG A 16 6.76 15.33 -47.28
CA ARG A 16 5.72 15.25 -48.32
C ARG A 16 5.49 13.82 -48.83
N SER A 17 6.55 13.02 -48.91
CA SER A 17 6.52 11.62 -49.34
C SER A 17 5.90 10.73 -48.25
N ILE A 18 6.22 10.98 -46.98
CA ILE A 18 5.65 10.30 -45.81
C ILE A 18 4.13 10.51 -45.74
N LYS A 19 3.66 11.76 -45.83
CA LYS A 19 2.22 12.10 -45.83
C LYS A 19 1.46 11.45 -46.98
N ARG A 20 2.07 11.39 -48.17
CA ARG A 20 1.47 10.78 -49.35
C ARG A 20 1.36 9.26 -49.23
N SER A 21 2.37 8.58 -48.71
CA SER A 21 2.32 7.13 -48.51
C SER A 21 1.32 6.74 -47.43
N TYR A 22 1.28 7.50 -46.32
CA TYR A 22 0.27 7.32 -45.27
C TYR A 22 -1.15 7.45 -45.83
N ALA A 23 -1.46 8.50 -46.58
CA ALA A 23 -2.79 8.69 -47.18
C ALA A 23 -3.17 7.59 -48.19
N ARG A 24 -2.19 6.95 -48.84
CA ARG A 24 -2.42 5.80 -49.73
C ARG A 24 -2.74 4.53 -48.94
N LEU A 25 -1.98 4.25 -47.87
CA LEU A 25 -2.16 3.06 -47.04
C LEU A 25 -3.41 3.16 -46.15
N LEU A 26 -3.76 4.37 -45.71
CA LEU A 26 -4.96 4.67 -44.93
C LEU A 26 -6.26 4.28 -45.66
N LYS A 27 -6.27 4.36 -47.00
CA LYS A 27 -7.44 3.95 -47.81
C LYS A 27 -7.70 2.44 -47.77
N GLY A 28 -6.68 1.64 -47.44
CA GLY A 28 -6.78 0.18 -47.30
C GLY A 28 -7.04 -0.30 -45.87
N CYS A 29 -6.71 0.50 -44.84
CA CYS A 29 -6.93 0.18 -43.44
C CYS A 29 -8.09 0.99 -42.87
N ARG A 30 -9.31 0.47 -43.02
CA ARG A 30 -10.48 1.02 -42.32
C ARG A 30 -10.46 0.59 -40.84
N PRO A 31 -10.70 1.51 -39.88
CA PRO A 31 -10.70 1.20 -38.45
C PRO A 31 -11.68 0.08 -38.05
N ASP A 32 -12.75 -0.10 -38.82
CA ASP A 32 -13.79 -1.11 -38.56
C ASP A 32 -13.37 -2.54 -38.95
N ASP A 33 -12.40 -2.69 -39.88
CA ASP A 33 -11.96 -3.99 -40.39
C ASP A 33 -10.65 -4.48 -39.72
N ASP A 34 -9.72 -3.56 -39.38
CA ASP A 34 -8.47 -3.89 -38.66
C ASP A 34 -7.94 -2.72 -37.81
N ALA A 35 -8.41 -2.66 -36.56
CA ALA A 35 -8.00 -1.64 -35.59
C ALA A 35 -6.50 -1.71 -35.22
N GLN A 36 -5.91 -2.92 -35.18
CA GLN A 36 -4.49 -3.10 -34.85
C GLN A 36 -3.57 -2.74 -36.01
N GLY A 37 -4.00 -2.96 -37.25
CA GLY A 37 -3.31 -2.50 -38.46
C GLY A 37 -3.33 -0.97 -38.57
N PHE A 38 -4.45 -0.34 -38.22
CA PHE A 38 -4.57 1.11 -38.18
C PHE A 38 -3.64 1.76 -37.14
N GLN A 39 -3.58 1.20 -35.93
CA GLN A 39 -2.66 1.68 -34.88
C GLN A 39 -1.20 1.57 -35.31
N ARG A 40 -0.79 0.42 -35.85
CA ARG A 40 0.58 0.21 -36.36
C ARG A 40 0.95 1.17 -37.49
N LEU A 41 0.02 1.46 -38.40
CA LEU A 41 0.24 2.40 -39.49
C LEU A 41 0.38 3.84 -38.98
N ARG A 42 -0.41 4.21 -37.97
CA ARG A 42 -0.39 5.55 -37.36
C ARG A 42 0.88 5.78 -36.55
N GLU A 43 1.30 4.80 -35.74
CA GLU A 43 2.55 4.84 -34.99
C GLU A 43 3.76 4.97 -35.93
N ALA A 44 3.80 4.19 -37.02
CA ALA A 44 4.87 4.29 -38.00
C ALA A 44 4.90 5.66 -38.71
N TYR A 45 3.74 6.24 -39.01
CA TYR A 45 3.64 7.58 -39.59
C TYR A 45 4.15 8.67 -38.64
N GLU A 46 3.73 8.64 -37.37
CA GLU A 46 4.14 9.62 -36.37
C GLU A 46 5.65 9.52 -36.08
N HIS A 47 6.20 8.29 -36.02
CA HIS A 47 7.63 8.07 -35.85
C HIS A 47 8.46 8.60 -37.03
N ALA A 48 8.09 8.24 -38.27
CA ALA A 48 8.80 8.70 -39.47
C ALA A 48 8.70 10.22 -39.66
N LEU A 49 7.57 10.84 -39.30
CA LEU A 49 7.41 12.29 -39.37
C LEU A 49 8.30 13.01 -38.35
N ASN A 50 8.42 12.46 -37.14
CA ASN A 50 9.30 13.01 -36.12
C ASN A 50 10.78 12.83 -36.48
N GLU A 51 11.17 11.69 -37.05
CA GLU A 51 12.54 11.49 -37.54
C GLU A 51 12.87 12.44 -38.70
N ALA A 52 11.96 12.66 -39.65
CA ALA A 52 12.18 13.60 -40.75
C ALA A 52 12.30 15.05 -40.27
N ARG A 53 11.51 15.45 -39.26
CA ARG A 53 11.61 16.77 -38.62
C ARG A 53 12.91 16.92 -37.84
N TRP A 54 13.26 15.90 -37.06
CA TRP A 54 14.52 15.86 -36.33
C TRP A 54 15.72 15.91 -37.29
N ARG A 55 15.67 15.23 -38.45
CA ARG A 55 16.70 15.36 -39.48
C ARG A 55 16.77 16.77 -40.05
N ALA A 56 15.65 17.40 -40.39
CA ALA A 56 15.64 18.79 -40.87
C ALA A 56 16.22 19.78 -39.84
N ASP A 57 15.87 19.61 -38.56
CA ASP A 57 16.36 20.45 -37.46
C ASP A 57 17.84 20.19 -37.12
N ASN A 58 18.38 18.99 -37.42
CA ASN A 58 19.78 18.64 -37.14
C ASN A 58 20.72 18.73 -38.37
N GLU A 59 20.19 18.73 -39.60
CA GLU A 59 20.96 19.04 -40.82
C GLU A 59 21.27 20.54 -40.95
N GLU A 60 20.59 21.42 -40.21
CA GLU A 60 21.00 22.82 -40.02
C GLU A 60 22.29 22.98 -39.19
N ALA A 61 22.92 21.87 -38.76
CA ALA A 61 24.18 21.84 -38.01
C ALA A 61 25.34 21.13 -38.74
N GLU A 62 25.40 21.15 -40.08
CA GLU A 62 26.68 21.03 -40.80
C GLU A 62 27.19 22.41 -41.25
N PRO A 63 28.40 22.82 -40.86
CA PRO A 63 28.99 24.05 -41.34
C PRO A 63 29.39 23.85 -42.80
N VAL A 64 28.66 24.47 -43.73
CA VAL A 64 29.21 24.73 -45.06
C VAL A 64 30.41 25.64 -44.86
N GLN A 65 31.59 25.04 -44.81
CA GLN A 65 32.86 25.74 -44.76
C GLN A 65 32.96 26.63 -46.00
N ALA A 66 32.83 27.93 -45.78
CA ALA A 66 33.33 28.92 -46.72
C ALA A 66 34.84 28.67 -46.90
N PRO A 67 35.34 28.39 -48.13
CA PRO A 67 36.77 28.40 -48.36
C PRO A 67 37.25 29.84 -48.24
N VAL A 68 37.97 30.14 -47.17
CA VAL A 68 38.60 31.44 -46.97
C VAL A 68 39.98 31.44 -47.62
N ALA A 69 40.13 32.42 -48.52
CA ALA A 69 41.33 33.02 -49.09
C ALA A 69 42.00 32.33 -50.30
N GLU A 70 41.84 32.96 -51.47
CA GLU A 70 42.93 33.78 -52.02
C GLU A 70 42.38 34.90 -52.90
N ALA A 71 42.64 36.15 -52.50
CA ALA A 71 42.36 37.32 -53.30
C ALA A 71 43.40 37.40 -54.43
N VAL A 72 43.07 36.84 -55.59
CA VAL A 72 43.72 37.23 -56.85
C VAL A 72 42.86 38.33 -57.46
N TYR A 73 43.31 39.57 -57.31
CA TYR A 73 42.75 40.72 -58.00
C TYR A 73 42.82 40.50 -59.51
N THR A 74 41.67 40.24 -60.14
CA THR A 74 41.50 40.44 -61.57
C THR A 74 40.29 41.36 -61.76
N ASN A 75 40.54 42.52 -62.36
CA ASN A 75 39.68 43.68 -62.57
C ASN A 75 38.15 43.45 -62.52
N LEU A 76 37.52 44.01 -61.50
CA LEU A 76 36.05 44.15 -61.39
C LEU A 76 35.46 45.19 -62.37
N ASN A 77 36.29 45.98 -63.05
CA ASN A 77 35.84 46.99 -63.99
C ASN A 77 35.25 46.40 -65.29
N ASP A 78 35.69 45.21 -65.72
CA ASP A 78 35.25 44.62 -66.99
C ASP A 78 33.87 43.94 -66.90
N LEU A 79 33.38 43.63 -65.69
CA LEU A 79 32.05 43.05 -65.45
C LEU A 79 30.96 44.11 -65.26
N ALA A 80 31.34 45.33 -64.87
CA ALA A 80 30.41 46.44 -64.67
C ALA A 80 29.88 47.02 -65.99
N GLU A 81 30.61 46.85 -67.09
CA GLU A 81 30.23 47.37 -68.41
C GLU A 81 29.18 46.49 -69.13
N LEU A 82 28.99 45.24 -68.68
CA LEU A 82 28.02 44.28 -69.25
C LEU A 82 26.67 44.25 -68.54
N LEU A 83 26.58 44.84 -67.35
CA LEU A 83 25.36 44.87 -66.54
C LEU A 83 24.89 46.31 -66.44
N ASP A 84 23.93 46.68 -67.30
CA ASP A 84 23.23 47.97 -67.30
C ASP A 84 22.35 48.09 -66.04
N ILE A 85 23.00 48.22 -64.88
CA ILE A 85 22.37 48.39 -63.57
C ILE A 85 22.22 49.88 -63.35
N SER A 86 21.06 50.42 -63.72
CA SER A 86 20.64 51.72 -63.21
C SER A 86 20.54 51.63 -61.67
N PRO A 87 21.29 52.43 -60.90
CA PRO A 87 21.18 52.42 -59.45
C PRO A 87 19.81 52.94 -59.05
N VAL A 88 18.99 52.06 -58.47
CA VAL A 88 17.77 52.46 -57.77
C VAL A 88 18.22 53.30 -56.58
N SER A 89 17.90 54.59 -56.61
CA SER A 89 18.15 55.51 -55.51
C SER A 89 17.43 54.99 -54.26
N PRO A 90 18.06 54.97 -53.07
CA PRO A 90 17.37 54.60 -51.84
C PRO A 90 16.21 55.59 -51.61
N ALA A 91 15.03 55.06 -51.31
CA ALA A 91 13.95 55.89 -50.80
C ALA A 91 14.45 56.63 -49.54
N PRO A 92 14.03 57.90 -49.32
CA PRO A 92 14.43 58.65 -48.13
C PRO A 92 14.11 57.84 -46.86
N PHE A 93 15.11 57.69 -45.99
CA PHE A 93 14.89 57.15 -44.66
C PHE A 93 14.14 58.23 -43.85
N ASP A 94 12.81 58.16 -43.85
CA ASP A 94 12.00 58.91 -42.91
C ASP A 94 12.40 58.46 -41.50
N ALA A 95 12.82 59.41 -40.66
CA ALA A 95 13.09 59.14 -39.25
C ALA A 95 11.85 58.48 -38.63
N PRO A 96 11.99 57.44 -37.78
CA PRO A 96 10.83 56.81 -37.15
C PRO A 96 10.07 57.89 -36.40
N THR A 97 8.81 58.11 -36.77
CA THR A 97 7.88 58.90 -35.95
C THR A 97 7.93 58.34 -34.53
N PRO A 98 8.05 59.18 -33.48
CA PRO A 98 8.07 58.69 -32.11
C PRO A 98 6.78 57.90 -31.87
N ASP A 99 6.92 56.61 -31.57
CA ASP A 99 5.77 55.73 -31.33
C ASP A 99 4.98 56.32 -30.15
N PRO A 100 3.70 56.71 -30.34
CA PRO A 100 2.88 57.26 -29.25
C PRO A 100 2.77 56.29 -28.07
N ALA A 101 2.96 54.99 -28.33
CA ALA A 101 3.05 53.95 -27.32
C ALA A 101 4.20 54.15 -26.32
N GLN A 102 5.37 54.68 -26.73
CA GLN A 102 6.51 54.86 -25.81
C GLN A 102 6.19 55.86 -24.69
N THR A 103 5.51 56.96 -25.02
CA THR A 103 5.04 57.92 -23.99
C THR A 103 3.99 57.36 -23.04
N LEU A 104 3.26 56.31 -23.47
CA LEU A 104 2.29 55.62 -22.62
C LEU A 104 2.94 54.61 -21.68
N LEU A 105 4.14 54.11 -22.03
CA LEU A 105 4.92 53.17 -21.24
C LEU A 105 5.83 53.87 -20.22
N ASP A 106 6.10 55.17 -20.40
CA ASP A 106 6.84 55.97 -19.42
C ASP A 106 6.08 56.11 -18.09
N GLY A 107 6.68 55.61 -17.01
CA GLY A 107 6.09 55.60 -15.67
C GLY A 107 4.96 54.56 -15.49
N LEU A 108 4.99 53.48 -16.27
CA LEU A 108 4.09 52.35 -16.11
C LEU A 108 4.29 51.69 -14.74
N THR A 109 3.18 51.34 -14.08
CA THR A 109 3.17 50.58 -12.82
C THR A 109 1.96 49.64 -12.84
N ALA A 110 1.99 48.55 -12.07
CA ALA A 110 0.86 47.61 -11.99
C ALA A 110 -0.51 48.26 -11.72
N GLY A 111 -0.56 49.40 -11.01
CA GLY A 111 -1.80 50.11 -10.68
C GLY A 111 -2.36 51.04 -11.77
N ASN A 112 -1.59 51.37 -12.80
CA ASN A 112 -2.01 52.31 -13.86
C ASN A 112 -2.22 51.64 -15.24
N LEU A 113 -2.12 50.31 -15.31
CA LEU A 113 -2.23 49.52 -16.54
C LEU A 113 -3.58 49.72 -17.25
N ASP A 114 -4.69 49.71 -16.52
CA ASP A 114 -6.04 49.87 -17.08
C ASP A 114 -6.23 51.22 -17.76
N GLU A 115 -5.77 52.29 -17.11
CA GLU A 115 -5.87 53.66 -17.63
C GLU A 115 -5.01 53.83 -18.89
N ARG A 116 -3.77 53.33 -18.86
CA ARG A 116 -2.85 53.40 -20.00
C ARG A 116 -3.34 52.56 -21.18
N TRP A 117 -3.94 51.41 -20.92
CA TRP A 117 -4.58 50.59 -21.95
C TRP A 117 -5.78 51.29 -22.60
N ALA A 118 -6.65 51.93 -21.80
CA ALA A 118 -7.76 52.70 -22.33
C ALA A 118 -7.28 53.86 -23.23
N GLN A 119 -6.18 54.53 -22.85
CA GLN A 119 -5.55 55.57 -23.66
C GLN A 119 -4.94 55.02 -24.95
N ALA A 120 -4.24 53.87 -24.89
CA ALA A 120 -3.69 53.22 -26.08
C ALA A 120 -4.79 52.83 -27.08
N ARG A 121 -5.94 52.37 -26.58
CA ARG A 121 -7.11 52.04 -27.40
C ARG A 121 -7.73 53.27 -28.06
N GLN A 122 -7.80 54.40 -27.36
CA GLN A 122 -8.30 55.66 -27.92
C GLN A 122 -7.36 56.23 -29.00
N GLN A 123 -6.05 56.05 -28.84
CA GLN A 123 -5.03 56.52 -29.78
C GLN A 123 -4.77 55.55 -30.94
N GLY A 124 -5.42 54.38 -30.95
CA GLY A 124 -5.25 53.36 -32.00
C GLY A 124 -3.88 52.70 -32.02
N CYS A 125 -3.12 52.74 -30.92
CA CYS A 125 -1.75 52.22 -30.82
C CYS A 125 -1.65 50.94 -29.97
N THR A 126 -2.66 50.07 -30.04
CA THR A 126 -2.77 48.87 -29.19
C THR A 126 -1.64 47.87 -29.40
N GLU A 127 -1.24 47.57 -30.64
CA GLU A 127 -0.18 46.59 -30.93
C GLU A 127 1.19 47.08 -30.44
N ALA A 128 1.52 48.34 -30.73
CA ALA A 128 2.76 48.98 -30.28
C ALA A 128 2.83 49.05 -28.74
N PHE A 129 1.69 49.33 -28.08
CA PHE A 129 1.60 49.30 -26.62
C PHE A 129 1.85 47.90 -26.05
N GLN A 130 1.22 46.85 -26.61
CA GLN A 130 1.42 45.49 -26.11
C GLN A 130 2.86 44.98 -26.33
N ALA A 131 3.49 45.31 -27.48
CA ALA A 131 4.89 44.97 -27.73
C ALA A 131 5.85 45.69 -26.77
N GLY A 132 5.58 46.96 -26.47
CA GLY A 132 6.35 47.70 -25.48
C GLY A 132 6.09 47.25 -24.03
N LEU A 133 4.87 46.83 -23.71
CA LEU A 133 4.53 46.21 -22.42
C LEU A 133 5.32 44.91 -22.22
N LEU A 134 5.41 44.07 -23.25
CA LEU A 134 6.22 42.85 -23.22
C LEU A 134 7.69 43.19 -22.94
N ARG A 135 8.25 44.21 -23.61
CA ARG A 135 9.63 44.64 -23.38
C ARG A 135 9.83 45.11 -21.94
N HIS A 136 8.89 45.91 -21.40
CA HIS A 136 8.93 46.39 -20.03
C HIS A 136 8.92 45.25 -19.00
N CYS A 137 8.12 44.19 -19.21
CA CYS A 137 8.12 42.99 -18.37
C CYS A 137 9.49 42.31 -18.23
N PHE A 138 10.33 42.39 -19.26
CA PHE A 138 11.68 41.81 -19.24
C PHE A 138 12.75 42.78 -18.75
N GLU A 139 12.55 44.09 -18.90
CA GLU A 139 13.43 45.13 -18.33
C GLU A 139 13.25 45.30 -16.82
N ALA A 140 12.03 45.14 -16.30
CA ALA A 140 11.67 45.27 -14.89
C ALA A 140 11.08 43.95 -14.33
N PRO A 141 11.91 42.97 -13.92
CA PRO A 141 11.44 41.65 -13.51
C PRO A 141 10.55 41.67 -12.25
N GLY A 142 10.64 42.68 -11.39
CA GLY A 142 9.84 42.77 -10.16
C GLY A 142 8.34 43.00 -10.39
N GLU A 143 7.95 43.58 -11.53
CA GLU A 143 6.53 43.81 -11.88
C GLU A 143 6.01 42.82 -12.93
N ARG A 144 6.87 41.90 -13.39
CA ARG A 144 6.58 40.97 -14.48
C ARG A 144 5.32 40.14 -14.23
N SER A 145 5.19 39.52 -13.06
CA SER A 145 4.04 38.66 -12.79
C SER A 145 2.73 39.43 -12.65
N ALA A 146 2.76 40.63 -12.06
CA ALA A 146 1.59 41.51 -11.99
C ALA A 146 1.12 41.96 -13.37
N ILE A 147 2.04 42.39 -14.23
CA ILE A 147 1.73 42.80 -15.61
C ILE A 147 1.28 41.60 -16.43
N ALA A 148 1.94 40.44 -16.30
CA ALA A 148 1.58 39.23 -17.04
C ALA A 148 0.20 38.70 -16.63
N ALA A 149 -0.15 38.72 -15.34
CA ALA A 149 -1.46 38.32 -14.85
C ALA A 149 -2.57 39.24 -15.37
N TRP A 150 -2.33 40.56 -15.35
CA TRP A 150 -3.24 41.55 -15.92
C TRP A 150 -3.40 41.35 -17.43
N ALA A 151 -2.30 41.18 -18.16
CA ALA A 151 -2.32 41.00 -19.61
C ALA A 151 -2.98 39.67 -20.02
N ALA A 152 -2.83 38.61 -19.24
CA ALA A 152 -3.53 37.35 -19.46
C ALA A 152 -5.06 37.48 -19.29
N GLN A 153 -5.53 38.37 -18.41
CA GLN A 153 -6.96 38.61 -18.18
C GLN A 153 -7.58 39.57 -19.19
N HIS A 154 -6.87 40.63 -19.57
CA HIS A 154 -7.43 41.73 -20.40
C HIS A 154 -7.01 41.69 -21.87
N LEU A 155 -5.86 41.07 -22.18
CA LEU A 155 -5.25 41.07 -23.52
C LEU A 155 -5.11 39.67 -24.13
N GLU A 156 -5.69 38.65 -23.48
CA GLU A 156 -5.63 37.24 -23.91
C GLU A 156 -4.19 36.73 -24.14
N TRP A 157 -3.21 37.31 -23.43
CA TRP A 157 -1.83 36.84 -23.49
C TRP A 157 -1.73 35.36 -23.09
N LEU A 158 -0.75 34.67 -23.68
CA LEU A 158 -0.47 33.25 -23.44
C LEU A 158 -1.55 32.29 -23.99
N THR A 159 -2.55 32.81 -24.70
CA THR A 159 -3.53 32.03 -25.46
C THR A 159 -3.12 31.92 -26.94
N PRO A 160 -3.70 30.99 -27.71
CA PRO A 160 -3.45 30.88 -29.15
C PRO A 160 -3.88 32.11 -29.97
N TRP A 161 -4.67 33.02 -29.37
CA TRP A 161 -5.23 34.21 -30.02
C TRP A 161 -4.46 35.49 -29.68
N GLN A 162 -3.30 35.36 -29.02
CA GLN A 162 -2.49 36.51 -28.62
C GLN A 162 -2.07 37.36 -29.83
N GLN A 163 -2.14 38.68 -29.68
CA GLN A 163 -1.75 39.63 -30.73
C GLN A 163 -0.25 39.95 -30.73
N VAL A 164 0.42 39.75 -29.59
CA VAL A 164 1.86 40.00 -29.44
C VAL A 164 2.66 38.81 -29.92
N ALA A 165 3.63 39.06 -30.80
CA ALA A 165 4.66 38.07 -31.14
C ALA A 165 5.62 37.89 -29.95
N MET A 166 5.59 36.71 -29.33
CA MET A 166 6.53 36.32 -28.27
C MET A 166 7.48 35.25 -28.81
N THR A 167 8.75 35.32 -28.40
CA THR A 167 9.69 34.20 -28.59
C THR A 167 9.34 33.04 -27.65
N SER A 168 9.75 31.81 -28.00
CA SER A 168 9.49 30.62 -27.14
C SER A 168 10.00 30.82 -25.72
N TRP A 169 11.19 31.42 -25.56
CA TRP A 169 11.75 31.73 -24.25
C TRP A 169 10.92 32.75 -23.46
N GLN A 170 10.44 33.83 -24.10
CA GLN A 170 9.59 34.82 -23.42
C GLN A 170 8.28 34.20 -22.95
N TYR A 171 7.69 33.33 -23.77
CA TYR A 171 6.48 32.59 -23.42
C TYR A 171 6.71 31.67 -22.21
N GLU A 172 7.79 30.87 -22.22
CA GLU A 172 8.15 29.98 -21.12
C GLU A 172 8.48 30.74 -19.82
N ALA A 173 9.17 31.87 -19.91
CA ALA A 173 9.51 32.69 -18.76
C ALA A 173 8.25 33.28 -18.08
N LEU A 174 7.31 33.82 -18.87
CA LEU A 174 6.07 34.40 -18.34
C LEU A 174 5.14 33.34 -17.75
N THR A 175 4.95 32.22 -18.46
CA THR A 175 4.12 31.10 -17.96
C THR A 175 4.73 30.48 -16.70
N GLY A 176 6.05 30.27 -16.68
CA GLY A 176 6.79 29.73 -15.54
C GLY A 176 6.64 30.59 -14.28
N GLU A 177 6.82 31.91 -14.38
CA GLU A 177 6.68 32.81 -13.22
C GLU A 177 5.24 32.87 -12.72
N LEU A 178 4.24 33.00 -13.60
CA LEU A 178 2.83 33.00 -13.20
C LEU A 178 2.43 31.71 -12.48
N LEU A 179 2.83 30.55 -13.02
CA LEU A 179 2.55 29.26 -12.40
C LEU A 179 3.25 29.10 -11.04
N GLN A 180 4.47 29.63 -10.88
CA GLN A 180 5.20 29.63 -9.61
C GLN A 180 4.53 30.52 -8.56
N ASP A 181 4.06 31.71 -8.95
CA ASP A 181 3.33 32.62 -8.06
C ASP A 181 2.00 32.01 -7.60
N TYR A 182 1.27 31.35 -8.50
CA TYR A 182 0.05 30.61 -8.15
C TYR A 182 0.35 29.46 -7.20
N ARG A 183 1.39 28.66 -7.48
CA ARG A 183 1.84 27.58 -6.58
C ARG A 183 2.17 28.12 -5.19
N ARG A 184 2.90 29.22 -5.09
CA ARG A 184 3.29 29.83 -3.82
C ARG A 184 2.08 30.29 -3.02
N THR A 185 1.14 30.98 -3.66
CA THR A 185 -0.10 31.42 -3.03
C THR A 185 -0.90 30.24 -2.47
N LEU A 186 -1.05 29.17 -3.27
CA LEU A 186 -1.72 27.95 -2.84
C LEU A 186 -0.99 27.24 -1.69
N GLN A 187 0.34 27.24 -1.70
CA GLN A 187 1.15 26.67 -0.62
C GLN A 187 0.95 27.43 0.69
N GLU A 188 0.97 28.76 0.67
CA GLU A 188 0.74 29.60 1.86
C GLU A 188 -0.66 29.34 2.46
N LEU A 189 -1.68 29.16 1.62
CA LEU A 189 -3.04 28.81 2.07
C LEU A 189 -3.12 27.41 2.71
N LEU A 190 -2.38 26.43 2.19
CA LEU A 190 -2.28 25.08 2.78
C LEU A 190 -1.59 25.13 4.15
N GLU A 191 -0.50 25.88 4.27
CA GLU A 191 0.23 26.06 5.54
C GLU A 191 -0.64 26.73 6.61
N GLN A 192 -1.50 27.67 6.21
CA GLN A 192 -2.49 28.32 7.09
C GLN A 192 -3.73 27.45 7.37
N LYS A 193 -3.85 26.27 6.74
CA LYS A 193 -5.03 25.39 6.80
C LYS A 193 -6.32 26.08 6.30
N ALA A 194 -6.19 27.06 5.42
CA ALA A 194 -7.31 27.81 4.84
C ALA A 194 -7.94 27.05 3.66
N GLU A 195 -8.47 25.85 3.92
CA GLU A 195 -8.91 24.91 2.87
C GLU A 195 -9.99 25.47 1.94
N ARG A 196 -10.87 26.35 2.45
CA ARG A 196 -11.94 26.95 1.65
C ARG A 196 -11.37 27.95 0.64
N GLU A 197 -10.49 28.82 1.11
CA GLU A 197 -9.85 29.84 0.28
C GLU A 197 -8.93 29.20 -0.75
N PHE A 198 -8.22 28.13 -0.38
CA PHE A 198 -7.44 27.30 -1.31
C PHE A 198 -8.28 26.82 -2.49
N ILE A 199 -9.45 26.22 -2.24
CA ILE A 199 -10.32 25.71 -3.32
C ILE A 199 -10.90 26.86 -4.16
N THR A 200 -11.27 27.99 -3.54
CA THR A 200 -11.75 29.16 -4.27
C THR A 200 -10.68 29.70 -5.22
N GLN A 201 -9.45 29.88 -4.74
CA GLN A 201 -8.33 30.34 -5.57
C GLN A 201 -7.97 29.34 -6.68
N LEU A 202 -7.90 28.05 -6.35
CA LEU A 202 -7.65 27.00 -7.34
C LEU A 202 -8.68 27.02 -8.48
N THR A 203 -9.96 27.16 -8.13
CA THR A 203 -11.05 27.23 -9.13
C THR A 203 -10.93 28.48 -9.98
N GLN A 204 -10.63 29.63 -9.36
CA GLN A 204 -10.40 30.89 -10.06
C GLN A 204 -9.22 30.81 -11.04
N TYR A 205 -8.13 30.13 -10.67
CA TYR A 205 -7.00 29.91 -11.58
C TYR A 205 -7.38 28.99 -12.74
N ASN A 206 -8.07 27.87 -12.47
CA ASN A 206 -8.51 26.94 -13.51
C ASN A 206 -9.48 27.57 -14.53
N ASP A 207 -10.21 28.62 -14.13
CA ASP A 207 -11.11 29.36 -15.01
C ASP A 207 -10.42 30.36 -15.94
N GLN A 208 -9.12 30.64 -15.74
CA GLN A 208 -8.40 31.59 -16.59
C GLN A 208 -8.23 31.06 -18.03
N PRO A 209 -8.41 31.90 -19.07
CA PRO A 209 -8.40 31.45 -20.47
C PRO A 209 -7.11 30.77 -20.92
N TRP A 210 -5.95 31.27 -20.47
CA TRP A 210 -4.65 30.71 -20.84
C TRP A 210 -4.38 29.35 -20.19
N LEU A 211 -4.89 29.11 -18.98
CA LEU A 211 -4.80 27.81 -18.29
C LEU A 211 -5.75 26.74 -18.87
N ARG A 212 -6.69 27.12 -19.74
CA ARG A 212 -7.53 26.18 -20.50
C ARG A 212 -6.82 25.61 -21.74
N VAL A 213 -5.66 26.16 -22.10
CA VAL A 213 -4.79 25.57 -23.14
C VAL A 213 -4.26 24.25 -22.61
N PHE A 214 -4.38 23.18 -23.41
CA PHE A 214 -4.10 21.81 -23.00
C PHE A 214 -2.72 21.63 -22.34
N ASP A 215 -1.66 22.15 -22.96
CA ASP A 215 -0.29 21.98 -22.47
C ASP A 215 -0.07 22.65 -21.11
N LEU A 216 -0.57 23.88 -20.95
CA LEU A 216 -0.49 24.64 -19.71
C LEU A 216 -1.37 24.03 -18.62
N GLN A 217 -2.54 23.49 -18.98
CA GLN A 217 -3.41 22.77 -18.06
C GLN A 217 -2.71 21.53 -17.51
N GLN A 218 -2.00 20.77 -18.35
CA GLN A 218 -1.22 19.60 -17.93
C GLN A 218 -0.06 19.99 -17.00
N GLN A 219 0.68 21.05 -17.36
CA GLN A 219 1.75 21.57 -16.51
C GLN A 219 1.22 22.03 -15.15
N TRP A 220 0.08 22.73 -15.12
CA TRP A 220 -0.56 23.18 -13.89
C TRP A 220 -1.03 22.02 -13.02
N GLN A 221 -1.70 21.02 -13.60
CA GLN A 221 -2.10 19.81 -12.89
C GLN A 221 -0.91 19.11 -12.23
N ARG A 222 0.23 19.01 -12.93
CA ARG A 222 1.47 18.44 -12.38
C ARG A 222 2.03 19.27 -11.23
N ILE A 223 1.99 20.60 -11.32
CA ILE A 223 2.43 21.49 -10.23
C ILE A 223 1.58 21.29 -8.97
N VAL A 224 0.25 21.24 -9.13
CA VAL A 224 -0.66 21.00 -8.00
C VAL A 224 -0.47 19.60 -7.42
N LEU A 225 -0.23 18.59 -8.27
CA LEU A 225 0.07 17.24 -7.83
C LEU A 225 1.33 17.19 -6.95
N HIS A 226 2.41 17.84 -7.39
CA HIS A 226 3.64 17.99 -6.60
C HIS A 226 3.39 18.72 -5.27
N LEU A 227 2.63 19.82 -5.31
CA LEU A 227 2.27 20.57 -4.10
C LEU A 227 1.52 19.69 -3.08
N LEU A 228 0.57 18.88 -3.52
CA LEU A 228 -0.19 17.97 -2.66
C LEU A 228 0.66 16.82 -2.11
N HIS A 229 1.67 16.37 -2.85
CA HIS A 229 2.60 15.34 -2.40
C HIS A 229 3.52 15.85 -1.30
N ASP A 230 4.08 17.05 -1.47
CA ASP A 230 5.04 17.64 -0.54
C ASP A 230 4.40 18.14 0.77
N THR A 231 3.08 18.35 0.78
CA THR A 231 2.35 18.94 1.91
C THR A 231 1.39 17.95 2.58
N GLN A 232 0.98 18.29 3.81
CA GLN A 232 -0.10 17.59 4.52
C GLN A 232 -1.43 18.27 4.24
N TRP A 233 -2.46 17.48 3.96
CA TRP A 233 -3.81 17.94 3.68
C TRP A 233 -4.87 17.05 4.31
N SER A 234 -6.11 17.54 4.37
CA SER A 234 -7.27 16.77 4.81
C SER A 234 -7.92 16.01 3.64
N VAL A 235 -8.54 14.87 3.93
CA VAL A 235 -9.27 14.07 2.94
C VAL A 235 -10.33 14.89 2.18
N PRO A 236 -11.16 15.73 2.84
CA PRO A 236 -12.14 16.57 2.14
C PRO A 236 -11.51 17.60 1.19
N LEU A 237 -10.32 18.11 1.49
CA LEU A 237 -9.61 19.01 0.58
C LEU A 237 -9.21 18.27 -0.70
N PHE A 238 -8.59 17.09 -0.55
CA PHE A 238 -8.16 16.29 -1.70
C PHE A 238 -9.33 15.91 -2.62
N GLU A 239 -10.46 15.47 -2.04
CA GLU A 239 -11.68 15.16 -2.80
C GLU A 239 -12.19 16.37 -3.61
N ARG A 240 -12.14 17.58 -3.03
CA ARG A 240 -12.53 18.81 -3.74
C ARG A 240 -11.55 19.19 -4.84
N VAL A 241 -10.25 18.95 -4.65
CA VAL A 241 -9.25 19.15 -5.72
C VAL A 241 -9.51 18.20 -6.87
N CYS A 242 -9.76 16.92 -6.58
CA CYS A 242 -10.12 15.94 -7.60
C CYS A 242 -11.38 16.37 -8.37
N GLN A 243 -12.40 16.90 -7.68
CA GLN A 243 -13.60 17.45 -8.34
C GLN A 243 -13.28 18.67 -9.23
N ALA A 244 -12.40 19.58 -8.78
CA ALA A 244 -12.03 20.77 -9.53
C ALA A 244 -11.28 20.46 -10.83
N PHE A 245 -10.47 19.40 -10.85
CA PHE A 245 -9.76 18.94 -12.05
C PHE A 245 -10.48 17.81 -12.82
N GLY A 246 -11.56 17.26 -12.27
CA GLY A 246 -12.23 16.08 -12.82
C GLY A 246 -11.39 14.80 -12.73
N TRP A 247 -10.45 14.72 -11.78
CA TRP A 247 -9.66 13.52 -11.54
C TRP A 247 -10.52 12.41 -10.94
N ASP A 248 -10.50 11.25 -11.59
CA ASP A 248 -11.26 10.07 -11.20
C ASP A 248 -10.52 8.80 -11.65
N ASP A 249 -10.04 8.05 -10.67
CA ASP A 249 -9.30 6.80 -10.87
C ASP A 249 -10.17 5.75 -11.58
N GLN A 250 -11.49 5.74 -11.34
CA GLN A 250 -12.41 4.78 -11.94
C GLN A 250 -12.66 5.06 -13.43
N LYS A 251 -12.59 6.33 -13.83
CA LYS A 251 -12.75 6.76 -15.22
C LYS A 251 -11.41 6.78 -15.98
N GLY A 252 -10.31 6.48 -15.31
CA GLY A 252 -8.97 6.54 -15.89
C GLY A 252 -8.49 7.97 -16.20
N VAL A 253 -9.10 8.98 -15.58
CA VAL A 253 -8.72 10.39 -15.73
C VAL A 253 -7.90 10.77 -14.51
N TYR A 254 -6.58 10.70 -14.61
CA TYR A 254 -5.67 11.03 -13.52
C TYR A 254 -4.48 11.87 -14.03
N PRO A 255 -3.89 12.70 -13.17
CA PRO A 255 -2.74 13.50 -13.55
C PRO A 255 -1.47 12.65 -13.64
N GLU A 256 -0.55 13.06 -14.51
CA GLU A 256 0.80 12.49 -14.55
C GLU A 256 1.74 13.25 -13.58
N PRO A 257 2.69 12.56 -12.90
CA PRO A 257 2.99 11.13 -12.98
C PRO A 257 2.07 10.21 -12.16
N ALA A 258 1.72 9.05 -12.74
CA ALA A 258 0.82 8.06 -12.12
C ALA A 258 1.27 7.53 -10.75
N TRP A 259 2.59 7.45 -10.50
CA TRP A 259 3.11 6.95 -9.21
C TRP A 259 2.76 7.90 -8.05
N MET A 260 2.85 9.22 -8.29
CA MET A 260 2.56 10.24 -7.28
C MET A 260 1.07 10.31 -6.99
N TRP A 261 0.25 10.21 -8.04
CA TRP A 261 -1.19 10.06 -7.91
C TRP A 261 -1.57 8.85 -7.04
N ARG A 262 -1.02 7.67 -7.32
CA ARG A 262 -1.31 6.44 -6.54
C ARG A 262 -0.93 6.56 -5.08
N GLU A 263 0.17 7.24 -4.77
CA GLU A 263 0.60 7.47 -3.39
C GLU A 263 -0.36 8.41 -2.64
N LEU A 264 -0.80 9.49 -3.29
CA LEU A 264 -1.80 10.40 -2.73
C LEU A 264 -3.14 9.70 -2.49
N VAL A 265 -3.61 8.91 -3.45
CA VAL A 265 -4.82 8.09 -3.29
C VAL A 265 -4.66 7.10 -2.16
N SER A 266 -3.51 6.41 -2.06
CA SER A 266 -3.23 5.48 -0.96
C SER A 266 -3.26 6.18 0.40
N ARG A 267 -2.68 7.39 0.51
CA ARG A 267 -2.73 8.21 1.72
C ARG A 267 -4.16 8.64 2.05
N CYS A 268 -4.95 9.01 1.05
CA CYS A 268 -6.37 9.34 1.21
C CYS A 268 -7.18 8.15 1.74
N GLU A 269 -7.01 6.97 1.14
CA GLU A 269 -7.63 5.72 1.60
C GLU A 269 -7.23 5.38 3.04
N GLN A 270 -5.97 5.56 3.39
CA GLN A 270 -5.45 5.31 4.74
C GLN A 270 -6.11 6.21 5.78
N GLU A 271 -6.14 7.52 5.55
CA GLU A 271 -6.71 8.49 6.50
C GLU A 271 -8.23 8.35 6.59
N SER A 272 -8.93 8.11 5.47
CA SER A 272 -10.39 7.87 5.48
C SER A 272 -10.74 6.56 6.21
N PHE A 273 -9.98 5.50 5.98
CA PHE A 273 -10.13 4.24 6.71
C PHE A 273 -9.93 4.45 8.22
N TYR A 274 -8.89 5.17 8.62
CA TYR A 274 -8.59 5.44 10.02
C TYR A 274 -9.65 6.32 10.69
N ALA A 275 -10.15 7.35 10.02
CA ALA A 275 -11.23 8.20 10.52
C ALA A 275 -12.52 7.40 10.76
N ASN A 276 -12.90 6.53 9.82
CA ASN A 276 -14.05 5.63 9.98
C ASN A 276 -13.84 4.65 11.15
N LEU A 277 -12.63 4.11 11.29
CA LEU A 277 -12.27 3.23 12.39
C LEU A 277 -12.38 3.92 13.75
N GLN A 278 -11.95 5.19 13.84
CA GLN A 278 -12.10 6.01 15.04
C GLN A 278 -13.57 6.30 15.36
N ASP A 279 -14.39 6.66 14.36
CA ASP A 279 -15.84 6.87 14.55
C ASP A 279 -16.51 5.60 15.12
N LYS A 280 -16.20 4.44 14.52
CA LYS A 280 -16.68 3.13 15.00
C LYS A 280 -16.23 2.82 16.43
N ALA A 281 -14.99 3.17 16.78
CA ALA A 281 -14.46 2.91 18.12
C ALA A 281 -15.09 3.83 19.19
N GLN A 282 -15.30 5.10 18.86
CA GLN A 282 -15.83 6.13 19.77
C GLN A 282 -17.35 5.99 20.01
N ASP A 283 -18.12 5.55 19.02
CA ASP A 283 -19.56 5.35 19.18
C ASP A 283 -19.86 4.13 20.06
N THR A 284 -20.02 4.34 21.36
CA THR A 284 -20.31 3.29 22.35
C THR A 284 -21.67 2.63 22.16
N ARG A 285 -22.59 3.23 21.39
CA ARG A 285 -23.93 2.69 21.15
C ARG A 285 -23.90 1.63 20.04
N ARG A 286 -22.94 1.71 19.12
CA ARG A 286 -22.70 0.68 18.10
C ARG A 286 -22.03 -0.54 18.74
N THR A 287 -22.71 -1.67 18.64
CA THR A 287 -22.27 -2.99 19.13
C THR A 287 -22.06 -4.00 17.99
N SER A 288 -21.92 -3.53 16.74
CA SER A 288 -21.55 -4.39 15.62
C SER A 288 -20.16 -5.00 15.83
N ALA A 289 -19.91 -6.18 15.25
CA ALA A 289 -18.64 -6.88 15.39
C ALA A 289 -17.43 -6.01 15.01
N ASP A 290 -17.55 -5.25 13.91
CA ASP A 290 -16.53 -4.29 13.46
C ASP A 290 -16.29 -3.16 14.47
N ALA A 291 -17.35 -2.62 15.09
CA ALA A 291 -17.22 -1.53 16.06
C ALA A 291 -16.57 -2.01 17.35
N LEU A 292 -16.90 -3.22 17.79
CA LEU A 292 -16.26 -3.85 18.95
C LEU A 292 -14.79 -4.18 18.68
N ALA A 293 -14.46 -4.68 17.48
CA ALA A 293 -13.08 -4.92 17.06
C ALA A 293 -12.26 -3.62 16.99
N ALA A 294 -12.83 -2.55 16.40
CA ALA A 294 -12.21 -1.23 16.37
C ALA A 294 -11.97 -0.69 17.78
N ARG A 295 -12.97 -0.80 18.67
CA ARG A 295 -12.84 -0.36 20.07
C ARG A 295 -11.76 -1.12 20.82
N LEU A 296 -11.65 -2.44 20.58
CA LEU A 296 -10.64 -3.28 21.22
C LEU A 296 -9.21 -2.89 20.80
N LEU A 297 -9.00 -2.54 19.53
CA LEU A 297 -7.67 -2.24 19.00
C LEU A 297 -7.24 -0.77 19.18
N LEU A 298 -8.18 0.18 19.11
CA LEU A 298 -7.86 1.62 19.07
C LEU A 298 -7.93 2.31 20.43
N MET A 299 -8.83 1.88 21.31
CA MET A 299 -9.06 2.59 22.57
C MET A 299 -8.08 2.09 23.65
N PRO A 300 -7.34 2.99 24.33
CA PRO A 300 -6.57 2.60 25.49
C PRO A 300 -7.51 2.21 26.62
N MET A 301 -7.55 0.91 26.96
CA MET A 301 -8.43 0.38 28.01
C MET A 301 -7.63 -0.31 29.13
N SER A 302 -8.20 -0.27 30.33
CA SER A 302 -7.72 -1.06 31.46
C SER A 302 -8.00 -2.56 31.27
N ALA A 303 -7.25 -3.43 31.98
CA ALA A 303 -7.43 -4.88 31.88
C ALA A 303 -8.86 -5.36 32.24
N THR A 304 -9.56 -4.65 33.13
CA THR A 304 -10.94 -4.97 33.52
C THR A 304 -11.95 -4.57 32.44
N GLN A 305 -11.75 -3.42 31.78
CA GLN A 305 -12.55 -2.99 30.64
C GLN A 305 -12.36 -3.92 29.43
N HIS A 306 -11.12 -4.31 29.14
CA HIS A 306 -10.82 -5.33 28.13
C HIS A 306 -11.60 -6.62 28.39
N LYS A 307 -11.58 -7.12 29.64
CA LYS A 307 -12.31 -8.34 30.00
C LYS A 307 -13.81 -8.18 29.77
N ARG A 308 -14.43 -7.10 30.26
CA ARG A 308 -15.88 -6.86 30.10
C ARG A 308 -16.31 -6.81 28.63
N LEU A 309 -15.49 -6.19 27.77
CA LEU A 309 -15.76 -6.13 26.34
C LEU A 309 -15.71 -7.54 25.71
N ILE A 310 -14.65 -8.28 26.04
CA ILE A 310 -14.36 -9.62 25.50
C ILE A 310 -15.35 -10.67 26.01
N ASP A 311 -15.88 -10.54 27.23
CA ASP A 311 -16.84 -11.50 27.79
C ASP A 311 -18.13 -11.59 26.95
N GLY A 312 -18.45 -10.55 26.17
CA GLY A 312 -19.56 -10.53 25.22
C GLY A 312 -19.22 -10.97 23.78
N PHE A 313 -17.96 -11.33 23.48
CA PHE A 313 -17.55 -11.67 22.11
C PHE A 313 -17.95 -13.08 21.71
N GLY A 314 -18.65 -13.19 20.58
CA GLY A 314 -18.86 -14.43 19.84
C GLY A 314 -17.85 -14.62 18.72
N GLU A 315 -18.10 -15.59 17.83
CA GLU A 315 -17.21 -15.90 16.71
C GLU A 315 -17.07 -14.75 15.71
N ASN A 316 -18.14 -13.98 15.49
CA ASN A 316 -18.16 -12.87 14.53
C ASN A 316 -17.25 -11.73 14.97
N GLU A 317 -17.26 -11.39 16.27
CA GLU A 317 -16.43 -10.34 16.85
C GLU A 317 -14.94 -10.73 16.79
N TRP A 318 -14.62 -12.00 17.03
CA TRP A 318 -13.25 -12.50 16.88
C TRP A 318 -12.78 -12.49 15.43
N ASN A 319 -13.65 -12.87 14.49
CA ASN A 319 -13.36 -12.79 13.06
C ASN A 319 -13.14 -11.34 12.60
N ALA A 320 -13.94 -10.39 13.10
CA ALA A 320 -13.75 -8.97 12.84
C ALA A 320 -12.41 -8.45 13.39
N CYS A 321 -12.02 -8.86 14.61
CA CYS A 321 -10.70 -8.53 15.17
C CYS A 321 -9.56 -9.09 14.32
N GLN A 322 -9.70 -10.33 13.84
CA GLN A 322 -8.73 -10.96 12.95
C GLN A 322 -8.60 -10.23 11.62
N HIS A 323 -9.72 -9.93 10.97
CA HIS A 323 -9.75 -9.23 9.70
C HIS A 323 -9.16 -7.82 9.81
N LEU A 324 -9.53 -7.09 10.87
CA LEU A 324 -9.02 -5.75 11.12
C LEU A 324 -7.51 -5.75 11.41
N ALA A 325 -7.03 -6.67 12.26
CA ALA A 325 -5.60 -6.81 12.55
C ALA A 325 -4.79 -7.18 11.28
N GLN A 326 -5.31 -8.08 10.43
CA GLN A 326 -4.68 -8.42 9.15
C GLN A 326 -4.64 -7.23 8.18
N THR A 327 -5.74 -6.49 8.08
CA THR A 327 -5.82 -5.28 7.24
C THR A 327 -4.78 -4.26 7.69
N LEU A 328 -4.69 -3.97 8.99
CA LEU A 328 -3.68 -3.05 9.53
C LEU A 328 -2.25 -3.56 9.33
N THR A 329 -2.01 -4.87 9.42
CA THR A 329 -0.68 -5.46 9.24
C THR A 329 -0.20 -5.38 7.78
N TRP A 330 -1.07 -5.72 6.83
CA TRP A 330 -0.66 -5.97 5.44
C TRP A 330 -1.03 -4.85 4.46
N ARG A 331 -2.16 -4.16 4.70
CA ARG A 331 -2.66 -3.09 3.81
C ARG A 331 -2.17 -1.72 4.28
N TYR A 332 -2.19 -1.46 5.60
CA TYR A 332 -1.91 -0.14 6.17
C TYR A 332 -0.90 -0.17 7.32
N PRO A 333 0.35 -0.63 7.09
CA PRO A 333 1.35 -0.79 8.14
C PRO A 333 1.71 0.52 8.86
N GLN A 334 1.63 1.66 8.17
CA GLN A 334 1.93 2.98 8.75
C GLN A 334 0.95 3.38 9.85
N LEU A 335 -0.29 2.88 9.83
CA LEU A 335 -1.29 3.18 10.87
C LEU A 335 -0.98 2.47 12.20
N VAL A 336 -0.14 1.44 12.19
CA VAL A 336 0.19 0.67 13.40
C VAL A 336 0.95 1.51 14.42
N GLU A 337 1.74 2.49 13.95
CA GLU A 337 2.49 3.41 14.83
C GLU A 337 1.58 4.35 15.62
N ARG A 338 0.36 4.62 15.12
CA ARG A 338 -0.63 5.49 15.78
C ARG A 338 -1.45 4.76 16.85
N LEU A 339 -1.35 3.43 16.92
CA LEU A 339 -2.13 2.61 17.85
C LEU A 339 -1.48 2.55 19.24
N PRO A 340 -2.29 2.41 20.30
CA PRO A 340 -1.78 2.34 21.67
C PRO A 340 -0.93 1.09 21.96
N GLN A 341 -1.09 0.02 21.17
CA GLN A 341 -0.32 -1.21 21.30
C GLN A 341 0.24 -1.63 19.94
N THR A 342 1.54 -1.97 19.90
CA THR A 342 2.23 -2.44 18.70
C THR A 342 1.80 -3.85 18.28
N ASP A 343 1.43 -4.70 19.25
CA ASP A 343 0.94 -6.06 18.95
C ASP A 343 -0.55 -6.04 18.61
N LEU A 344 -0.87 -6.06 17.32
CA LEU A 344 -2.25 -6.10 16.80
C LEU A 344 -2.99 -7.40 17.12
N PHE A 345 -2.28 -8.48 17.48
CA PHE A 345 -2.85 -9.80 17.74
C PHE A 345 -2.89 -10.15 19.23
N PHE A 346 -2.67 -9.16 20.11
CA PHE A 346 -2.67 -9.35 21.56
C PHE A 346 -3.94 -10.04 22.06
N TRP A 347 -5.07 -9.84 21.38
CA TRP A 347 -6.37 -10.37 21.75
C TRP A 347 -6.50 -11.89 21.57
N ARG A 348 -5.62 -12.52 20.77
CA ARG A 348 -5.63 -13.98 20.54
C ARG A 348 -5.44 -14.79 21.81
N LYS A 349 -4.81 -14.23 22.85
CA LYS A 349 -4.68 -14.88 24.16
C LYS A 349 -6.02 -15.03 24.88
N PHE A 350 -7.00 -14.22 24.52
CA PHE A 350 -8.32 -14.21 25.14
C PHE A 350 -9.35 -15.09 24.44
N VAL A 351 -9.11 -15.43 23.16
CA VAL A 351 -10.00 -16.28 22.36
C VAL A 351 -10.18 -17.64 23.06
N PRO A 352 -11.43 -18.06 23.35
CA PRO A 352 -11.70 -19.39 23.87
C PRO A 352 -11.30 -20.42 22.80
N ARG A 353 -10.33 -21.28 23.10
CA ARG A 353 -9.96 -22.39 22.22
C ARG A 353 -10.95 -23.53 22.45
N PRO A 354 -11.69 -23.98 21.44
CA PRO A 354 -12.56 -25.14 21.60
C PRO A 354 -11.71 -26.35 21.98
N ILE A 355 -12.15 -27.11 22.98
CA ILE A 355 -11.53 -28.38 23.33
C ILE A 355 -11.94 -29.38 22.27
N TYR A 356 -11.04 -29.62 21.30
CA TYR A 356 -11.27 -30.53 20.18
C TYR A 356 -11.43 -31.99 20.64
N THR A 357 -12.08 -32.79 19.80
CA THR A 357 -12.16 -34.27 19.91
C THR A 357 -10.81 -34.95 20.11
N GLN A 358 -9.71 -34.31 19.68
CA GLN A 358 -8.34 -34.77 19.92
C GLN A 358 -7.99 -34.89 21.42
N VAL A 359 -8.54 -34.03 22.29
CA VAL A 359 -8.33 -34.13 23.74
C VAL A 359 -8.98 -35.40 24.29
N PHE A 360 -10.18 -35.72 23.82
CA PHE A 360 -10.86 -36.97 24.17
C PHE A 360 -10.04 -38.20 23.77
N ILE A 361 -9.52 -38.24 22.53
CA ILE A 361 -8.69 -39.35 22.04
C ILE A 361 -7.43 -39.53 22.91
N ARG A 362 -6.77 -38.43 23.31
CA ARG A 362 -5.59 -38.49 24.18
C ARG A 362 -5.93 -39.01 25.58
N LEU A 363 -7.02 -38.51 26.17
CA LEU A 363 -7.49 -38.99 27.47
C LEU A 363 -7.80 -40.49 27.42
N TRP A 364 -8.51 -40.93 26.37
CA TRP A 364 -8.81 -42.33 26.16
C TRP A 364 -7.56 -43.19 26.01
N ALA A 365 -6.57 -42.77 25.22
CA ALA A 365 -5.32 -43.51 25.07
C ALA A 365 -4.54 -43.64 26.39
N VAL A 366 -4.46 -42.57 27.19
CA VAL A 366 -3.80 -42.58 28.51
C VAL A 366 -4.53 -43.54 29.46
N PHE A 367 -5.85 -43.47 29.54
CA PHE A 367 -6.63 -44.34 30.41
C PHE A 367 -6.62 -45.81 29.94
N ALA A 368 -6.66 -46.07 28.63
CA ALA A 368 -6.59 -47.40 28.08
C ALA A 368 -5.24 -48.06 28.38
N LEU A 369 -4.13 -47.33 28.19
CA LEU A 369 -2.79 -47.82 28.51
C LEU A 369 -2.61 -48.01 30.02
N GLY A 370 -3.04 -47.05 30.84
CA GLY A 370 -2.93 -47.10 32.29
C GLY A 370 -3.69 -48.25 32.91
N LEU A 371 -4.97 -48.40 32.56
CA LEU A 371 -5.81 -49.50 33.04
C LEU A 371 -5.34 -50.86 32.51
N GLY A 372 -4.90 -50.92 31.25
CA GLY A 372 -4.35 -52.15 30.66
C GLY A 372 -3.13 -52.66 31.42
N LEU A 373 -2.17 -51.77 31.75
CA LEU A 373 -0.97 -52.12 32.50
C LEU A 373 -1.26 -52.45 33.98
N SER A 374 -2.24 -51.79 34.60
CA SER A 374 -2.65 -52.10 35.97
C SER A 374 -3.30 -53.48 36.07
N ILE A 375 -4.21 -53.83 35.14
CA ILE A 375 -4.89 -55.13 35.15
C ILE A 375 -3.94 -56.27 34.75
N ALA A 376 -3.01 -56.01 33.82
CA ALA A 376 -1.98 -56.97 33.44
C ALA A 376 -1.11 -57.41 34.64
N HIS A 377 -0.92 -56.53 35.63
CA HIS A 377 -0.26 -56.86 36.88
C HIS A 377 -1.11 -57.77 37.78
N ASP A 378 -2.39 -57.44 37.99
CA ASP A 378 -3.26 -58.16 38.91
C ASP A 378 -3.67 -59.56 38.40
N LYS A 379 -3.82 -59.74 37.08
CA LYS A 379 -4.34 -60.98 36.47
C LYS A 379 -3.65 -61.31 35.13
N PRO A 380 -2.38 -61.75 35.15
CA PRO A 380 -1.63 -62.06 33.93
C PRO A 380 -2.26 -63.19 33.09
N ASP A 381 -2.90 -64.19 33.73
CA ASP A 381 -3.45 -65.38 33.06
C ASP A 381 -4.75 -65.16 32.26
N ARG A 382 -5.35 -63.95 32.33
CA ARG A 382 -6.65 -63.64 31.66
C ARG A 382 -6.52 -62.73 30.45
N MET A 383 -5.30 -62.44 29.98
CA MET A 383 -5.07 -61.53 28.87
C MET A 383 -5.34 -62.21 27.50
N ASP A 384 -6.60 -62.58 27.25
CA ASP A 384 -7.07 -62.96 25.90
C ASP A 384 -7.43 -61.71 25.08
N GLY A 385 -7.44 -61.79 23.74
CA GLY A 385 -7.71 -60.65 22.86
C GLY A 385 -9.03 -59.94 23.15
N MET A 386 -10.05 -60.69 23.60
CA MET A 386 -11.34 -60.16 24.03
C MET A 386 -11.26 -59.32 25.31
N SER A 387 -10.38 -59.67 26.26
CA SER A 387 -10.15 -58.86 27.46
C SER A 387 -9.59 -57.48 27.10
N LEU A 388 -8.69 -57.43 26.12
CA LEU A 388 -8.04 -56.21 25.63
C LEU A 388 -9.05 -55.25 24.97
N VAL A 389 -10.02 -55.79 24.23
CA VAL A 389 -11.14 -55.02 23.66
C VAL A 389 -12.06 -54.48 24.75
N ILE A 390 -12.41 -55.29 25.75
CA ILE A 390 -13.25 -54.86 26.88
C ILE A 390 -12.55 -53.73 27.66
N PHE A 391 -11.23 -53.78 27.83
CA PHE A 391 -10.48 -52.72 28.51
C PHE A 391 -10.48 -51.40 27.72
N MET A 392 -10.30 -51.46 26.41
CA MET A 392 -10.43 -50.29 25.54
C MET A 392 -11.83 -49.65 25.64
N LEU A 393 -12.89 -50.46 25.78
CA LEU A 393 -14.25 -49.98 26.00
C LEU A 393 -14.43 -49.39 27.41
N MET A 394 -13.91 -50.03 28.46
CA MET A 394 -13.99 -49.51 29.83
C MET A 394 -13.24 -48.18 30.00
N ALA A 395 -12.13 -47.98 29.30
CA ALA A 395 -11.37 -46.73 29.32
C ALA A 395 -12.12 -45.54 28.71
N PHE A 396 -13.19 -45.78 27.94
CA PHE A 396 -14.03 -44.73 27.36
C PHE A 396 -14.76 -43.91 28.43
N VAL A 397 -15.25 -44.57 29.48
CA VAL A 397 -16.00 -43.91 30.57
C VAL A 397 -15.14 -42.88 31.34
N PRO A 398 -13.96 -43.22 31.90
CA PRO A 398 -13.11 -42.25 32.57
C PRO A 398 -12.57 -41.18 31.61
N ALA A 399 -12.35 -41.52 30.33
CA ALA A 399 -11.99 -40.52 29.32
C ALA A 399 -13.13 -39.52 29.05
N ALA A 400 -14.38 -39.98 29.00
CA ALA A 400 -15.55 -39.13 28.83
C ALA A 400 -15.77 -38.23 30.05
N VAL A 401 -15.62 -38.77 31.26
CA VAL A 401 -15.67 -38.00 32.51
C VAL A 401 -14.56 -36.94 32.53
N GLY A 402 -13.31 -37.33 32.25
CA GLY A 402 -12.18 -36.41 32.18
C GLY A 402 -12.40 -35.31 31.14
N PHE A 403 -12.92 -35.66 29.96
CA PHE A 403 -13.24 -34.69 28.91
C PHE A 403 -14.31 -33.69 29.37
N ARG A 404 -15.39 -34.15 30.01
CA ARG A 404 -16.42 -33.27 30.59
C ARG A 404 -15.86 -32.36 31.68
N VAL A 405 -14.99 -32.88 32.55
CA VAL A 405 -14.31 -32.08 33.58
C VAL A 405 -13.44 -30.99 32.94
N THR A 406 -12.69 -31.32 31.88
CA THR A 406 -11.89 -30.30 31.18
C THR A 406 -12.74 -29.23 30.48
N GLN A 407 -13.89 -29.59 29.93
CA GLN A 407 -14.86 -28.65 29.36
C GLN A 407 -15.43 -27.71 30.43
N MET A 408 -15.87 -28.27 31.56
CA MET A 408 -16.38 -27.48 32.69
C MET A 408 -15.30 -26.56 33.26
N TRP A 409 -14.07 -27.06 33.42
CA TRP A 409 -12.93 -26.27 33.89
C TRP A 409 -12.56 -25.13 32.94
N ALA A 410 -12.64 -25.36 31.62
CA ALA A 410 -12.38 -24.31 30.65
C ALA A 410 -13.38 -23.15 30.75
N GLY A 411 -14.65 -23.45 31.04
CA GLY A 411 -15.65 -22.43 31.36
C GLY A 411 -15.34 -21.71 32.69
N MET A 412 -15.14 -22.47 33.76
CA MET A 412 -14.93 -21.91 35.11
C MET A 412 -13.62 -21.11 35.28
N SER A 413 -12.54 -21.53 34.62
CA SER A 413 -11.24 -20.85 34.66
C SER A 413 -11.26 -19.46 34.02
N SER A 414 -12.22 -19.17 33.13
CA SER A 414 -12.38 -17.84 32.54
C SER A 414 -12.71 -16.75 33.58
N THR A 415 -13.42 -17.11 34.66
CA THR A 415 -13.74 -16.23 35.78
C THR A 415 -12.46 -15.74 36.49
N TYR A 416 -11.49 -16.63 36.67
CA TYR A 416 -10.22 -16.38 37.38
C TYR A 416 -9.10 -15.80 36.50
N ARG A 417 -9.39 -15.48 35.23
CA ARG A 417 -8.37 -15.11 34.23
C ARG A 417 -7.46 -13.95 34.62
N VAL A 418 -7.95 -12.93 35.35
CA VAL A 418 -7.12 -11.78 35.79
C VAL A 418 -6.10 -12.21 36.84
N LEU A 419 -6.54 -12.99 37.83
CA LEU A 419 -5.68 -13.56 38.86
C LEU A 419 -4.66 -14.54 38.23
N ASP A 420 -5.12 -15.33 37.26
CA ASP A 420 -4.29 -16.33 36.57
C ASP A 420 -3.15 -15.67 35.78
N VAL A 421 -3.40 -14.56 35.08
CA VAL A 421 -2.35 -13.80 34.38
C VAL A 421 -1.32 -13.24 35.37
N TRP A 422 -1.78 -12.63 36.47
CA TRP A 422 -0.88 -12.10 37.50
C TRP A 422 -0.03 -13.21 38.12
N LEU A 423 -0.65 -14.31 38.50
CA LEU A 423 0.01 -15.47 39.09
C LEU A 423 1.02 -16.11 38.12
N SER A 424 0.67 -16.17 36.84
CA SER A 424 1.53 -16.73 35.80
C SER A 424 2.74 -15.85 35.52
N GLN A 425 2.59 -14.52 35.53
CA GLN A 425 3.71 -13.59 35.40
C GLN A 425 4.66 -13.64 36.59
N TYR A 426 4.15 -13.96 37.78
CA TYR A 426 4.94 -14.12 39.00
C TYR A 426 5.67 -15.47 39.06
N LEU A 427 4.98 -16.57 38.73
CA LEU A 427 5.51 -17.93 38.89
C LEU A 427 6.29 -18.45 37.68
N ILE A 428 5.98 -18.01 36.46
CA ILE A 428 6.57 -18.55 35.23
C ILE A 428 7.58 -17.54 34.67
N PRO A 429 8.89 -17.89 34.60
CA PRO A 429 9.89 -17.02 33.97
C PRO A 429 9.56 -16.74 32.50
N LYS A 430 9.76 -15.48 32.07
CA LYS A 430 9.53 -15.04 30.68
C LYS A 430 10.28 -15.84 29.62
N ARG A 431 11.39 -16.52 29.97
CA ARG A 431 12.13 -17.41 29.05
C ARG A 431 11.33 -18.66 28.63
N ILE A 432 10.47 -19.16 29.51
CA ILE A 432 9.67 -20.38 29.29
C ILE A 432 8.32 -20.02 28.67
N ASN A 433 7.78 -18.84 29.00
CA ASN A 433 6.48 -18.37 28.51
C ASN A 433 6.59 -16.94 27.93
N PRO A 434 7.29 -16.76 26.79
CA PRO A 434 7.55 -15.43 26.24
C PRO A 434 6.29 -14.69 25.75
N ASN A 435 5.24 -15.44 25.39
CA ASN A 435 4.01 -14.90 24.81
C ASN A 435 2.79 -15.03 25.75
N ASP A 436 3.01 -15.29 27.05
CA ASP A 436 1.96 -15.50 28.07
C ASP A 436 0.89 -16.55 27.68
N TYR A 437 1.26 -17.56 26.88
CA TYR A 437 0.34 -18.62 26.44
C TYR A 437 -0.02 -19.58 27.58
N TRP A 438 0.93 -19.86 28.47
CA TRP A 438 0.72 -20.77 29.58
C TRP A 438 0.22 -20.01 30.80
N LEU A 439 -0.90 -20.47 31.33
CA LEU A 439 -1.61 -19.91 32.47
C LEU A 439 -1.63 -20.97 33.58
N VAL A 440 -1.17 -20.63 34.78
CA VAL A 440 -0.97 -21.56 35.90
C VAL A 440 -2.27 -22.23 36.32
N ILE A 441 -3.36 -21.49 36.45
CA ILE A 441 -4.65 -22.03 36.91
C ILE A 441 -5.33 -22.76 35.75
N ARG A 442 -5.45 -22.11 34.58
CA ARG A 442 -6.15 -22.67 33.42
C ARG A 442 -5.49 -23.96 32.92
N HIS A 443 -4.16 -24.00 32.84
CA HIS A 443 -3.43 -25.14 32.29
C HIS A 443 -2.80 -26.02 33.36
N GLY A 444 -2.37 -25.50 34.50
CA GLY A 444 -1.72 -26.31 35.54
C GLY A 444 -2.67 -27.25 36.28
N VAL A 445 -3.88 -26.80 36.63
CA VAL A 445 -4.84 -27.62 37.41
C VAL A 445 -5.25 -28.91 36.68
N PRO A 446 -5.65 -28.89 35.39
CA PRO A 446 -5.97 -30.14 34.68
C PRO A 446 -4.78 -31.11 34.58
N GLN A 447 -3.56 -30.60 34.43
CA GLN A 447 -2.36 -31.44 34.35
C GLN A 447 -2.04 -32.05 35.72
N ALA A 448 -2.23 -31.31 36.82
CA ALA A 448 -2.06 -31.85 38.18
C ALA A 448 -3.08 -32.96 38.48
N ILE A 449 -4.34 -32.79 38.08
CA ILE A 449 -5.38 -33.81 38.21
C ILE A 449 -5.00 -35.08 37.43
N MET A 450 -4.51 -34.92 36.19
CA MET A 450 -4.09 -36.06 35.38
C MET A 450 -2.86 -36.77 35.94
N LEU A 451 -1.91 -36.02 36.52
CA LEU A 451 -0.74 -36.57 37.20
C LEU A 451 -1.15 -37.44 38.39
N VAL A 452 -2.11 -36.97 39.20
CA VAL A 452 -2.69 -37.75 40.30
C VAL A 452 -3.42 -38.98 39.77
N ALA A 453 -4.21 -38.85 38.71
CA ALA A 453 -4.92 -39.98 38.11
C ALA A 453 -3.96 -41.07 37.60
N CYS A 454 -2.88 -40.68 36.90
CA CYS A 454 -1.85 -41.62 36.44
C CYS A 454 -1.11 -42.25 37.62
N GLY A 455 -0.87 -41.49 38.69
CA GLY A 455 -0.31 -42.00 39.93
C GLY A 455 -1.20 -43.06 40.59
N LEU A 456 -2.50 -42.80 40.70
CA LEU A 456 -3.44 -43.76 41.27
C LEU A 456 -3.55 -45.06 40.43
N MET A 457 -3.38 -44.97 39.11
CA MET A 457 -3.44 -46.13 38.23
C MET A 457 -2.17 -46.98 38.21
N LEU A 458 -1.00 -46.35 38.26
CA LEU A 458 0.30 -46.99 38.01
C LEU A 458 1.39 -46.61 39.01
N GLY A 459 1.01 -46.17 40.22
CA GLY A 459 1.94 -45.79 41.29
C GLY A 459 2.85 -44.61 40.93
N VAL A 460 4.00 -44.52 41.61
CA VAL A 460 5.00 -43.45 41.40
C VAL A 460 5.49 -43.42 39.95
N LEU A 461 5.70 -44.57 39.32
CA LEU A 461 6.16 -44.66 37.93
C LEU A 461 5.12 -44.13 36.95
N GLY A 462 3.82 -44.31 37.21
CA GLY A 462 2.74 -43.68 36.46
C GLY A 462 2.81 -42.15 36.49
N ALA A 463 2.97 -41.58 37.68
CA ALA A 463 3.11 -40.13 37.86
C ALA A 463 4.38 -39.58 37.18
N VAL A 464 5.52 -40.27 37.30
CA VAL A 464 6.78 -39.90 36.64
C VAL A 464 6.66 -39.99 35.12
N THR A 465 5.99 -41.02 34.59
CA THR A 465 5.77 -41.18 33.14
C THR A 465 4.97 -39.99 32.59
N TYR A 466 3.89 -39.60 33.28
CA TYR A 466 3.09 -38.47 32.86
C TYR A 466 3.84 -37.13 32.98
N ALA A 467 4.52 -36.90 34.10
CA ALA A 467 5.32 -35.69 34.33
C ALA A 467 6.46 -35.55 33.31
N GLY A 468 7.17 -36.64 33.02
CA GLY A 468 8.22 -36.69 32.01
C GLY A 468 7.69 -36.39 30.62
N ALA A 469 6.55 -36.98 30.24
CA ALA A 469 5.91 -36.69 28.95
C ALA A 469 5.49 -35.22 28.83
N LEU A 470 4.98 -34.61 29.91
CA LEU A 470 4.65 -33.18 29.96
C LEU A 470 5.89 -32.29 29.83
N LEU A 471 6.97 -32.63 30.55
CA LEU A 471 8.23 -31.89 30.49
C LEU A 471 8.84 -31.92 29.09
N ILE A 472 8.83 -33.08 28.43
CA ILE A 472 9.30 -33.21 27.04
C ILE A 472 8.42 -32.38 26.10
N ASN A 473 7.10 -32.31 26.32
CA ASN A 473 6.21 -31.45 25.53
C ASN A 473 6.59 -29.97 25.65
N LEU A 474 6.97 -29.53 26.85
CA LEU A 474 7.33 -28.14 27.14
C LEU A 474 8.70 -27.76 26.55
N LEU A 475 9.69 -28.64 26.68
CA LEU A 475 11.08 -28.33 26.34
C LEU A 475 11.44 -28.66 24.90
N HIS A 476 10.91 -29.77 24.37
CA HIS A 476 11.24 -30.21 23.03
C HIS A 476 10.35 -29.49 22.03
N LYS A 477 10.93 -28.85 21.00
CA LYS A 477 10.18 -28.07 20.00
C LYS A 477 9.87 -28.85 18.72
N LYS A 478 10.65 -29.88 18.38
CA LYS A 478 10.37 -30.68 17.19
C LYS A 478 9.10 -31.49 17.45
N ARG A 479 8.13 -31.31 16.57
CA ARG A 479 6.90 -32.11 16.52
C ARG A 479 7.05 -33.06 15.34
N ILE A 480 6.44 -34.23 15.42
CA ILE A 480 6.27 -35.07 14.25
C ILE A 480 5.32 -34.28 13.32
N GLY A 481 5.88 -33.53 12.36
CA GLY A 481 5.16 -32.57 11.51
C GLY A 481 5.61 -32.65 10.06
N HIS A 482 4.66 -33.03 9.19
CA HIS A 482 4.73 -33.39 7.77
C HIS A 482 5.32 -34.77 7.46
N MET A 483 4.48 -35.81 7.61
CA MET A 483 4.70 -37.11 6.98
C MET A 483 4.25 -37.01 5.51
N SER A 484 5.13 -37.33 4.56
CA SER A 484 4.77 -37.36 3.14
C SER A 484 3.64 -38.37 2.88
N GLN A 485 2.72 -38.05 1.98
CA GLN A 485 1.53 -38.85 1.66
C GLN A 485 1.84 -40.33 1.38
N LYS A 486 2.97 -40.63 0.71
CA LYS A 486 3.46 -42.00 0.44
C LYS A 486 3.81 -42.82 1.70
N PHE A 487 4.24 -42.17 2.78
CA PHE A 487 4.62 -42.86 4.03
C PHE A 487 3.38 -43.13 4.90
N ALA A 488 2.34 -42.31 4.78
CA ALA A 488 1.06 -42.48 5.47
C ALA A 488 0.27 -43.69 4.96
N GLU A 489 0.41 -44.04 3.67
CA GLU A 489 -0.22 -45.21 3.05
C GLU A 489 0.40 -46.55 3.51
N GLY A 490 1.69 -46.56 3.89
CA GLY A 490 2.39 -47.77 4.33
C GLY A 490 2.15 -48.18 5.79
N TYR A 491 1.85 -47.20 6.67
CA TYR A 491 1.70 -47.45 8.12
C TYR A 491 0.56 -46.63 8.75
N PRO A 492 -0.70 -47.05 8.60
CA PRO A 492 -1.88 -46.27 9.02
C PRO A 492 -1.96 -45.97 10.53
N TRP A 493 -1.32 -46.76 11.40
CA TRP A 493 -1.30 -46.52 12.85
C TRP A 493 -0.38 -45.34 13.27
N LEU A 494 0.65 -45.03 12.47
CA LEU A 494 1.50 -43.85 12.66
C LEU A 494 0.72 -42.55 12.39
N ASN A 495 -0.34 -42.64 11.60
CA ASN A 495 -1.27 -41.53 11.37
C ASN A 495 -2.00 -41.15 12.66
N GLY A 496 -2.35 -42.12 13.52
CA GLY A 496 -2.93 -41.86 14.85
C GLY A 496 -1.97 -41.13 15.81
N LEU A 497 -0.67 -41.47 15.77
CA LEU A 497 0.37 -40.79 16.55
C LEU A 497 0.64 -39.36 16.02
N HIS A 498 0.51 -39.17 14.71
CA HIS A 498 0.63 -37.88 14.01
C HIS A 498 -0.46 -36.88 14.44
N TRP A 499 -1.71 -37.32 14.65
CA TRP A 499 -2.80 -36.47 15.17
C TRP A 499 -2.64 -36.06 16.64
N ALA A 500 -1.75 -36.72 17.40
CA ALA A 500 -1.49 -36.38 18.79
C ALA A 500 -0.40 -35.29 18.97
N PHE A 501 0.24 -34.81 17.90
CA PHE A 501 1.36 -33.84 17.93
C PHE A 501 2.50 -34.25 18.90
N TRP A 502 2.77 -35.54 19.00
CA TRP A 502 3.86 -36.02 19.88
C TRP A 502 5.23 -35.58 19.34
N SER A 503 6.15 -35.33 20.26
CA SER A 503 7.57 -35.35 19.97
C SER A 503 8.02 -36.80 19.79
N PRO A 504 8.97 -37.09 18.87
CA PRO A 504 9.57 -38.42 18.78
C PRO A 504 10.18 -38.88 20.12
N LEU A 505 10.70 -37.95 20.93
CA LEU A 505 11.20 -38.24 22.26
C LEU A 505 10.10 -38.67 23.23
N GLN A 506 8.88 -38.15 23.11
CA GLN A 506 7.75 -38.61 23.94
C GLN A 506 7.38 -40.05 23.61
N GLY A 507 7.40 -40.42 22.33
CA GLY A 507 7.19 -41.80 21.90
C GLY A 507 8.23 -42.76 22.47
N VAL A 508 9.52 -42.44 22.30
CA VAL A 508 10.63 -43.25 22.85
C VAL A 508 10.55 -43.33 24.37
N PHE A 509 10.32 -42.19 25.04
CA PHE A 509 10.21 -42.13 26.49
C PHE A 509 9.04 -42.99 27.00
N LEU A 510 7.87 -42.94 26.35
CA LEU A 510 6.74 -43.78 26.73
C LEU A 510 7.08 -45.26 26.60
N VAL A 511 7.68 -45.70 25.50
CA VAL A 511 8.06 -47.11 25.28
C VAL A 511 9.02 -47.59 26.38
N VAL A 512 10.03 -46.78 26.70
CA VAL A 512 10.98 -47.08 27.79
C VAL A 512 10.27 -47.17 29.13
N MET A 513 9.39 -46.22 29.45
CA MET A 513 8.65 -46.21 30.71
C MET A 513 7.67 -47.38 30.82
N VAL A 514 7.00 -47.77 29.73
CA VAL A 514 6.12 -48.95 29.71
C VAL A 514 6.93 -50.22 29.99
N ALA A 515 8.08 -50.40 29.33
CA ALA A 515 8.97 -51.53 29.60
C ALA A 515 9.47 -51.55 31.05
N LEU A 516 9.82 -50.37 31.59
CA LEU A 516 10.26 -50.21 32.98
C LEU A 516 9.13 -50.53 33.97
N ILE A 517 7.89 -50.09 33.69
CA ILE A 517 6.71 -50.40 34.51
C ILE A 517 6.45 -51.90 34.52
N ILE A 518 6.48 -52.57 33.35
CA ILE A 518 6.30 -54.03 33.26
C ILE A 518 7.42 -54.76 34.03
N ALA A 519 8.67 -54.32 33.87
CA ALA A 519 9.80 -54.91 34.60
C ALA A 519 9.66 -54.71 36.11
N ALA A 520 9.27 -53.51 36.57
CA ALA A 520 9.05 -53.23 37.98
C ALA A 520 7.88 -54.05 38.55
N GLN A 521 6.80 -54.22 37.79
CA GLN A 521 5.67 -55.09 38.14
C GLN A 521 6.10 -56.55 38.29
N HIS A 522 7.04 -57.04 37.48
CA HIS A 522 7.51 -58.42 37.52
C HIS A 522 8.56 -58.68 38.60
N TYR A 523 9.54 -57.79 38.75
CA TYR A 523 10.71 -58.01 39.60
C TYR A 523 10.65 -57.31 40.97
N LEU A 524 9.83 -56.27 41.13
CA LEU A 524 9.73 -55.46 42.35
C LEU A 524 8.26 -55.24 42.80
N PRO A 525 7.44 -56.30 42.94
CA PRO A 525 6.01 -56.15 43.24
C PRO A 525 5.70 -55.66 44.66
N ALA A 526 6.66 -55.70 45.59
CA ALA A 526 6.45 -55.30 46.99
C ALA A 526 6.67 -53.80 47.25
N VAL A 527 7.12 -53.04 46.25
CA VAL A 527 7.43 -51.62 46.38
C VAL A 527 6.36 -50.82 45.63
N PRO A 528 5.82 -49.70 46.17
CA PRO A 528 4.73 -48.93 45.56
C PRO A 528 5.19 -48.09 44.34
N TRP A 529 6.07 -48.65 43.52
CA TRP A 529 6.48 -48.07 42.25
C TRP A 529 5.35 -48.09 41.24
N THR A 530 4.50 -49.12 41.27
CA THR A 530 3.52 -49.42 40.20
C THR A 530 2.07 -49.48 40.69
N HIS A 531 1.84 -49.42 42.01
CA HIS A 531 0.52 -49.39 42.64
C HIS A 531 0.62 -48.68 43.99
N PHE A 532 -0.48 -48.08 44.44
CA PHE A 532 -0.61 -47.56 45.79
C PHE A 532 -1.56 -48.46 46.57
N ASP A 533 -1.03 -49.22 47.53
CA ASP A 533 -1.86 -49.97 48.47
C ASP A 533 -2.53 -48.98 49.43
N LEU A 534 -3.79 -48.64 49.15
CA LEU A 534 -4.60 -47.91 50.10
C LEU A 534 -4.80 -48.79 51.34
N PRO A 535 -4.56 -48.27 52.56
CA PRO A 535 -4.74 -49.06 53.78
C PRO A 535 -6.19 -49.56 53.83
N LYS A 536 -6.37 -50.87 53.91
CA LYS A 536 -7.68 -51.51 54.07
C LYS A 536 -8.32 -50.92 55.34
N ARG A 537 -9.35 -50.09 55.17
CA ARG A 537 -10.19 -49.60 56.26
C ARG A 537 -11.32 -50.56 56.54
#